data_AF-A0AA90H3I4-F1
#
_entry.id   AF-A0AA90H3I4-F1
#
_cell.length_a   1.000
_cell.length_b   1.000
_cell.length_c   1.000
_cell.angle_alpha   90.00
_cell.angle_beta   90.00
_cell.angle_gamma   90.00
#
_symmetry.space_group_name_H-M   'P 1'
#
loop_
_entity.id
_entity.type
_entity.pdbx_description
1 polymer ?
#
loop_
_entity_poly.entity_id
_entity_poly.type
_entity_poly.pdbx_seq_one_letter_code
_entity_poly.pdbx_strand_id
1 'polypeptide(L)'
;MADQEHVDILAKLNMAEDRTQTLEDVAALTRALLASTGRGLQLSEADLSNWDLSGADLTGATLNRATLHGTRLRSATLDRCTMICPGMERTDLTGASVRDAYVHALAAQTCKLDGVDFRGMRDGTGSLFHGCSMRGTKLTGAHLAGCSFYQCDLEDAELAESNLQGTLINECILRGTVLHGAQVDQLVITKSDLAGLGLRRAGGEGLTLQRAVGADDLDLTDANLPRLRMAGIRGERIRAVGLHATDLDVLDCVLPGIDLTRAALAGVRIRSSALPGALLNGATLVGGSISASSLVGSRWELAQAENLHVFESALAEAGMRGLTARCAVFRDVDLHGADLSEANLYRAMLTGDPPRGMSLRGASLSGAILVQAYLAADLHGADLTGVNAAYSRFSQSDLTGADVTGAALFQSAWVKVDCGGLRIDGVKPPFFVDRCPGLTEALAKTGTPSATVLLSFIRRFADALKGEDHGST
;
A
#
# COMPACT_ATOMS: atom_id res chain seq x y z
N MET A 1 5.08 0.74 49.01
CA MET A 1 3.90 0.59 49.88
C MET A 1 3.13 1.89 49.92
N ALA A 2 1.80 1.79 49.95
CA ALA A 2 0.89 2.91 49.98
C ALA A 2 0.97 3.65 51.32
N ASP A 3 0.75 4.95 51.27
CA ASP A 3 0.59 5.77 52.47
C ASP A 3 -0.86 5.63 52.95
N GLN A 4 -1.04 5.28 54.23
CA GLN A 4 -2.37 5.01 54.77
C GLN A 4 -3.26 6.26 54.79
N GLU A 5 -2.70 7.44 55.04
CA GLU A 5 -3.47 8.69 55.05
C GLU A 5 -4.03 9.00 53.65
N HIS A 6 -3.23 8.72 52.62
CA HIS A 6 -3.63 8.85 51.21
C HIS A 6 -4.71 7.83 50.80
N VAL A 7 -4.70 6.63 51.38
CA VAL A 7 -5.75 5.63 51.13
C VAL A 7 -7.03 6.00 51.87
N ASP A 8 -6.93 6.49 53.11
CA ASP A 8 -8.07 6.82 53.97
C ASP A 8 -8.90 7.99 53.41
N ILE A 9 -8.25 9.01 52.81
CA ILE A 9 -8.98 10.10 52.15
C ILE A 9 -9.77 9.61 50.93
N LEU A 10 -9.23 8.66 50.17
CA LEU A 10 -9.93 8.04 49.04
C LEU A 10 -11.03 7.08 49.50
N ALA A 11 -10.86 6.41 50.64
CA ALA A 11 -11.91 5.59 51.24
C ALA A 11 -13.12 6.44 51.65
N LYS A 12 -12.88 7.65 52.20
CA LYS A 12 -13.95 8.63 52.48
C LYS A 12 -14.67 9.06 51.21
N LEU A 13 -13.94 9.34 50.13
CA LEU A 13 -14.56 9.66 48.82
C LEU A 13 -15.42 8.50 48.29
N ASN A 14 -14.92 7.26 48.41
CA ASN A 14 -15.63 6.07 47.97
C ASN A 14 -16.95 5.84 48.73
N MET A 15 -17.00 6.20 50.02
CA MET A 15 -18.19 6.01 50.87
C MET A 15 -19.09 7.24 51.00
N ALA A 16 -18.71 8.38 50.42
CA ALA A 16 -19.45 9.62 50.53
C ALA A 16 -20.73 9.63 49.68
N GLU A 17 -21.85 10.00 50.31
CA GLU A 17 -23.11 10.28 49.61
C GLU A 17 -23.04 11.63 48.85
N ASP A 18 -22.52 12.68 49.50
CA ASP A 18 -22.13 13.94 48.86
C ASP A 18 -20.62 13.98 48.65
N ARG A 19 -20.21 13.90 47.39
CA ARG A 19 -18.80 13.81 46.98
C ARG A 19 -18.13 15.16 46.82
N THR A 20 -18.86 16.27 46.93
CA THR A 20 -18.33 17.60 46.58
C THR A 20 -17.16 17.99 47.48
N GLN A 21 -17.36 17.94 48.79
CA GLN A 21 -16.32 18.29 49.76
C GLN A 21 -15.14 17.30 49.73
N THR A 22 -15.42 15.99 49.63
CA THR A 22 -14.36 14.98 49.63
C THR A 22 -13.50 15.04 48.37
N LEU A 23 -14.06 15.42 47.21
CA LEU A 23 -13.28 15.71 46.00
C LEU A 23 -12.38 16.93 46.18
N GLU A 24 -12.88 18.01 46.81
CA GLU A 24 -12.07 19.19 47.12
C GLU A 24 -10.93 18.87 48.10
N ASP A 25 -11.20 18.04 49.10
CA ASP A 25 -10.20 17.60 50.08
C ASP A 25 -9.09 16.79 49.40
N VAL A 26 -9.45 15.85 48.51
CA VAL A 26 -8.49 15.09 47.69
C VAL A 26 -7.65 16.04 46.83
N ALA A 27 -8.27 16.98 46.12
CA ALA A 27 -7.56 17.95 45.28
C ALA A 27 -6.66 18.91 46.08
N ALA A 28 -7.05 19.29 47.31
CA ALA A 28 -6.23 20.11 48.20
C ALA A 28 -4.99 19.34 48.65
N LEU A 29 -5.14 18.07 49.04
CA LEU A 29 -4.03 17.20 49.40
C LEU A 29 -3.10 16.96 48.21
N THR A 30 -3.63 16.65 47.02
CA THR A 30 -2.84 16.46 45.80
C THR A 30 -1.98 17.68 45.49
N ARG A 31 -2.55 18.89 45.56
CA ARG A 31 -1.79 20.13 45.36
C ARG A 31 -0.70 20.34 46.40
N ALA A 32 -0.98 20.05 47.68
CA ALA A 32 0.00 20.18 48.75
C ALA A 32 1.17 19.19 48.58
N LEU A 33 0.88 17.94 48.19
CA LEU A 33 1.90 16.92 47.92
C LEU A 33 2.76 17.28 46.72
N LEU A 34 2.15 17.76 45.62
CA LEU A 34 2.88 18.21 44.44
C LEU A 34 3.80 19.39 44.75
N ALA A 35 3.35 20.36 45.57
CA ALA A 35 4.16 21.52 45.94
C ALA A 35 5.35 21.16 46.85
N SER A 36 5.18 20.17 47.74
CA SER A 36 6.19 19.79 48.73
C SER A 36 7.16 18.71 48.24
N THR A 37 6.69 17.76 47.45
CA THR A 37 7.45 16.57 47.05
C THR A 37 7.66 16.44 45.54
N GLY A 38 6.90 17.18 44.73
CA GLY A 38 6.83 16.98 43.28
C GLY A 38 6.04 15.74 42.84
N ARG A 39 5.43 14.99 43.77
CA ARG A 39 4.60 13.81 43.51
C ARG A 39 3.21 13.96 44.15
N GLY A 40 2.22 13.27 43.62
CA GLY A 40 0.87 13.21 44.16
C GLY A 40 0.72 12.12 45.24
N LEU A 41 -0.50 11.58 45.38
CA LEU A 41 -0.78 10.53 46.36
C LEU A 41 0.10 9.29 46.14
N GLN A 42 0.62 8.74 47.22
CA GLN A 42 1.44 7.52 47.21
C GLN A 42 0.54 6.29 47.45
N LEU A 43 0.18 5.61 46.37
CA LEU A 43 -0.84 4.54 46.35
C LEU A 43 -0.25 3.19 45.87
N SER A 44 1.07 3.01 45.97
CA SER A 44 1.72 1.81 45.46
C SER A 44 1.29 0.57 46.24
N GLU A 45 0.88 -0.49 45.55
CA GLU A 45 0.33 -1.72 46.14
C GLU A 45 -0.98 -1.55 46.91
N ALA A 46 -1.65 -0.40 46.79
CA ALA A 46 -2.98 -0.21 47.37
C ALA A 46 -4.01 -1.10 46.67
N ASP A 47 -4.95 -1.67 47.44
CA ASP A 47 -6.14 -2.31 46.90
C ASP A 47 -7.28 -1.28 46.85
N LEU A 48 -7.61 -0.85 45.63
CA LEU A 48 -8.66 0.12 45.33
C LEU A 48 -9.81 -0.54 44.56
N SER A 49 -9.90 -1.87 44.63
CA SER A 49 -10.84 -2.65 43.83
C SER A 49 -12.28 -2.27 44.12
N ASN A 50 -13.05 -2.06 43.05
CA ASN A 50 -14.47 -1.68 43.08
C ASN A 50 -14.76 -0.31 43.71
N TRP A 51 -13.74 0.52 43.95
CA TRP A 51 -13.96 1.86 44.50
C TRP A 51 -14.52 2.81 43.44
N ASP A 52 -15.33 3.77 43.88
CA ASP A 52 -15.77 4.89 43.05
C ASP A 52 -14.92 6.12 43.32
N LEU A 53 -13.92 6.32 42.46
CA LEU A 53 -12.98 7.44 42.45
C LEU A 53 -13.25 8.40 41.29
N SER A 54 -14.49 8.39 40.77
CA SER A 54 -14.89 9.30 39.69
C SER A 54 -14.67 10.76 40.10
N GLY A 55 -14.04 11.53 39.21
CA GLY A 55 -13.69 12.95 39.41
C GLY A 55 -12.49 13.23 40.31
N ALA A 56 -11.85 12.20 40.91
CA ALA A 56 -10.74 12.41 41.84
C ALA A 56 -9.52 13.06 41.16
N ASP A 57 -8.86 13.99 41.85
CA ASP A 57 -7.57 14.54 41.44
C ASP A 57 -6.43 13.64 41.96
N LEU A 58 -5.98 12.74 41.11
CA LEU A 58 -4.86 11.83 41.32
C LEU A 58 -3.61 12.30 40.56
N THR A 59 -3.49 13.60 40.26
CA THR A 59 -2.36 14.16 39.54
C THR A 59 -1.04 13.81 40.21
N GLY A 60 -0.11 13.22 39.47
CA GLY A 60 1.21 12.82 39.97
C GLY A 60 1.20 11.62 40.91
N ALA A 61 0.07 10.92 41.07
CA ALA A 61 -0.02 9.78 41.99
C ALA A 61 0.90 8.61 41.56
N THR A 62 1.40 7.87 42.54
CA THR A 62 2.20 6.66 42.32
C THR A 62 1.32 5.41 42.55
N LEU A 63 0.84 4.80 41.47
CA LEU A 63 -0.06 3.63 41.45
C LEU A 63 0.67 2.32 41.10
N ASN A 64 1.98 2.27 41.33
CA ASN A 64 2.79 1.09 41.02
C ASN A 64 2.26 -0.14 41.74
N ARG A 65 1.94 -1.19 40.97
CA ARG A 65 1.39 -2.46 41.48
C ARG A 65 0.09 -2.31 42.28
N ALA A 66 -0.63 -1.20 42.14
CA ALA A 66 -1.94 -1.02 42.74
C ALA A 66 -2.98 -1.91 42.03
N THR A 67 -4.00 -2.31 42.78
CA THR A 67 -5.12 -3.12 42.28
C THR A 67 -6.30 -2.20 42.02
N LEU A 68 -6.68 -2.03 40.75
CA LEU A 68 -7.75 -1.15 40.28
C LEU A 68 -8.91 -1.95 39.64
N HIS A 69 -9.06 -3.23 39.99
CA HIS A 69 -10.07 -4.10 39.40
C HIS A 69 -11.48 -3.57 39.72
N GLY A 70 -12.30 -3.34 38.70
CA GLY A 70 -13.67 -2.81 38.83
C GLY A 70 -13.76 -1.37 39.34
N THR A 71 -12.64 -0.66 39.53
CA THR A 71 -12.61 0.72 40.02
C THR A 71 -13.21 1.67 38.99
N ARG A 72 -14.01 2.65 39.44
CA ARG A 72 -14.51 3.75 38.60
C ARG A 72 -13.63 4.97 38.79
N LEU A 73 -13.04 5.43 37.69
CA LEU A 73 -12.16 6.60 37.57
C LEU A 73 -12.73 7.56 36.51
N ARG A 74 -14.06 7.58 36.33
CA ARG A 74 -14.73 8.41 35.31
C ARG A 74 -14.37 9.88 35.54
N SER A 75 -13.88 10.55 34.50
CA SER A 75 -13.45 11.96 34.56
C SER A 75 -12.44 12.27 35.68
N ALA A 76 -11.72 11.27 36.22
CA ALA A 76 -10.65 11.50 37.17
C ALA A 76 -9.43 12.13 36.46
N THR A 77 -8.61 12.86 37.21
CA THR A 77 -7.35 13.43 36.69
C THR A 77 -6.19 12.61 37.19
N LEU A 78 -5.56 11.84 36.32
CA LEU A 78 -4.36 11.03 36.58
C LEU A 78 -3.13 11.58 35.83
N ASP A 79 -3.12 12.86 35.50
CA ASP A 79 -2.03 13.49 34.77
C ASP A 79 -0.70 13.33 35.51
N ARG A 80 0.36 13.00 34.78
CA ARG A 80 1.73 12.79 35.29
C ARG A 80 1.84 11.67 36.36
N CYS A 81 0.86 10.77 36.42
CA CYS A 81 0.93 9.63 37.34
C CYS A 81 2.00 8.62 36.91
N THR A 82 2.36 7.75 37.84
CA THR A 82 3.20 6.56 37.58
C THR A 82 2.37 5.31 37.79
N MET A 83 2.26 4.48 36.75
CA MET A 83 1.53 3.23 36.72
C MET A 83 2.44 2.13 36.17
N ILE A 84 3.24 1.52 37.07
CA ILE A 84 4.07 0.36 36.73
C ILE A 84 3.38 -0.91 37.20
N CYS A 85 3.03 -1.78 36.25
CA CYS A 85 2.32 -3.04 36.49
C CYS A 85 1.04 -2.91 37.38
N PRO A 86 0.13 -1.94 37.16
CA PRO A 86 -1.14 -1.94 37.87
C PRO A 86 -2.03 -3.09 37.40
N GLY A 87 -2.84 -3.64 38.31
CA GLY A 87 -3.89 -4.59 37.97
C GLY A 87 -5.14 -3.84 37.53
N MET A 88 -5.50 -3.91 36.24
CA MET A 88 -6.67 -3.23 35.69
C MET A 88 -7.54 -4.21 34.92
N GLU A 89 -8.58 -4.70 35.59
CA GLU A 89 -9.61 -5.55 34.98
C GLU A 89 -10.96 -4.90 35.21
N ARG A 90 -11.75 -4.70 34.15
CA ARG A 90 -13.08 -4.04 34.22
C ARG A 90 -13.04 -2.65 34.86
N THR A 91 -11.89 -1.98 34.82
CA THR A 91 -11.73 -0.60 35.30
C THR A 91 -12.36 0.37 34.32
N ASP A 92 -12.98 1.44 34.83
CA ASP A 92 -13.68 2.43 34.02
C ASP A 92 -13.02 3.80 34.13
N LEU A 93 -12.27 4.19 33.12
CA LEU A 93 -11.61 5.49 33.01
C LEU A 93 -12.34 6.43 32.04
N THR A 94 -13.60 6.18 31.70
CA THR A 94 -14.30 6.98 30.68
C THR A 94 -14.13 8.49 30.91
N GLY A 95 -13.57 9.19 29.92
CA GLY A 95 -13.31 10.63 29.96
C GLY A 95 -12.27 11.11 30.97
N ALA A 96 -11.47 10.21 31.57
CA ALA A 96 -10.37 10.57 32.47
C ALA A 96 -9.21 11.25 31.71
N SER A 97 -8.41 12.02 32.43
CA SER A 97 -7.16 12.59 31.92
C SER A 97 -5.98 11.78 32.44
N VAL A 98 -5.08 11.35 31.56
CA VAL A 98 -3.89 10.55 31.87
C VAL A 98 -2.69 11.10 31.09
N ARG A 99 -2.62 12.44 30.98
CA ARG A 99 -1.61 13.13 30.17
C ARG A 99 -0.23 13.01 30.80
N ASP A 100 0.80 12.92 29.98
CA ASP A 100 2.20 12.88 30.42
C ASP A 100 2.51 11.77 31.45
N ALA A 101 1.66 10.75 31.55
CA ALA A 101 1.82 9.67 32.51
C ALA A 101 2.92 8.69 32.08
N TYR A 102 3.45 7.97 33.06
CA TYR A 102 4.38 6.85 32.86
C TYR A 102 3.64 5.54 33.13
N VAL A 103 3.29 4.81 32.06
CA VAL A 103 2.37 3.66 32.06
C VAL A 103 3.08 2.41 31.52
N HIS A 104 4.00 1.88 32.33
CA HIS A 104 4.88 0.79 31.91
C HIS A 104 4.31 -0.57 32.32
N ALA A 105 4.34 -1.53 31.38
CA ALA A 105 3.90 -2.92 31.59
C ALA A 105 2.50 -3.03 32.23
N LEU A 106 1.57 -2.16 31.81
CA LEU A 106 0.18 -2.19 32.26
C LEU A 106 -0.56 -3.34 31.59
N ALA A 107 -1.35 -4.09 32.37
CA ALA A 107 -2.25 -5.11 31.86
C ALA A 107 -3.70 -4.66 32.05
N ALA A 108 -4.30 -4.09 30.99
CA ALA A 108 -5.69 -3.68 30.96
C ALA A 108 -6.53 -4.73 30.25
N GLN A 109 -7.48 -5.31 30.98
CA GLN A 109 -8.39 -6.33 30.46
C GLN A 109 -9.84 -5.87 30.61
N THR A 110 -10.60 -5.86 29.52
CA THR A 110 -12.03 -5.51 29.51
C THR A 110 -12.34 -4.14 30.14
N CYS A 111 -11.40 -3.20 30.05
CA CYS A 111 -11.54 -1.85 30.62
C CYS A 111 -12.29 -0.92 29.67
N LYS A 112 -12.91 0.12 30.24
CA LYS A 112 -13.52 1.23 29.49
C LYS A 112 -12.59 2.44 29.52
N LEU A 113 -12.02 2.77 28.38
CA LEU A 113 -11.08 3.86 28.18
C LEU A 113 -11.65 4.90 27.20
N ASP A 114 -12.96 4.89 26.93
CA ASP A 114 -13.56 5.78 25.94
C ASP A 114 -13.31 7.25 26.28
N GLY A 115 -12.84 8.01 25.28
CA GLY A 115 -12.53 9.43 25.42
C GLY A 115 -11.40 9.77 26.41
N VAL A 116 -10.62 8.78 26.86
CA VAL A 116 -9.48 9.04 27.76
C VAL A 116 -8.41 9.85 27.04
N ASP A 117 -7.85 10.80 27.76
CA ASP A 117 -6.79 11.68 27.27
C ASP A 117 -5.40 11.20 27.72
N PHE A 118 -4.75 10.41 26.87
CA PHE A 118 -3.37 9.92 27.02
C PHE A 118 -2.34 10.79 26.27
N ARG A 119 -2.67 12.04 25.91
CA ARG A 119 -1.74 12.88 25.14
C ARG A 119 -0.41 13.05 25.87
N GLY A 120 0.68 12.89 25.13
CA GLY A 120 2.03 12.97 25.68
C GLY A 120 2.41 11.84 26.64
N MET A 121 1.66 10.73 26.70
CA MET A 121 2.01 9.57 27.52
C MET A 121 3.46 9.15 27.24
N ARG A 122 4.29 9.20 28.28
CA ARG A 122 5.76 9.22 28.17
C ARG A 122 6.36 7.84 27.92
N ASP A 123 5.70 6.83 28.42
CA ASP A 123 6.12 5.44 28.30
C ASP A 123 4.88 4.55 28.44
N GLY A 124 4.50 3.89 27.35
CA GLY A 124 3.50 2.82 27.32
C GLY A 124 4.12 1.43 27.20
N THR A 125 5.44 1.32 27.13
CA THR A 125 6.15 0.13 26.65
C THR A 125 5.77 -1.13 27.43
N GLY A 126 5.59 -2.22 26.69
CA GLY A 126 5.19 -3.52 27.24
C GLY A 126 3.75 -3.59 27.75
N SER A 127 2.95 -2.54 27.58
CA SER A 127 1.55 -2.56 28.01
C SER A 127 0.68 -3.40 27.08
N LEU A 128 -0.27 -4.11 27.68
CA LEU A 128 -1.19 -5.03 27.04
C LEU A 128 -2.62 -4.54 27.26
N PHE A 129 -3.31 -4.27 26.15
CA PHE A 129 -4.73 -3.97 26.11
C PHE A 129 -5.47 -5.16 25.50
N HIS A 130 -6.39 -5.75 26.27
CA HIS A 130 -7.15 -6.91 25.85
C HIS A 130 -8.65 -6.66 26.04
N GLY A 131 -9.44 -6.71 24.96
CA GLY A 131 -10.89 -6.56 25.06
C GLY A 131 -11.35 -5.17 25.54
N CYS A 132 -10.52 -4.14 25.41
CA CYS A 132 -10.80 -2.81 25.93
C CYS A 132 -11.60 -1.96 24.94
N SER A 133 -12.53 -1.14 25.45
CA SER A 133 -13.15 -0.06 24.70
C SER A 133 -12.26 1.17 24.80
N MET A 134 -11.82 1.70 23.67
CA MET A 134 -10.89 2.83 23.57
C MET A 134 -11.39 3.86 22.53
N ARG A 135 -12.71 3.98 22.39
CA ARG A 135 -13.34 4.81 21.36
C ARG A 135 -13.04 6.28 21.61
N GLY A 136 -12.59 7.00 20.57
CA GLY A 136 -12.25 8.42 20.68
C GLY A 136 -11.13 8.73 21.68
N THR A 137 -10.30 7.74 22.03
CA THR A 137 -9.14 7.97 22.92
C THR A 137 -8.13 8.90 22.26
N LYS A 138 -7.53 9.78 23.06
CA LYS A 138 -6.52 10.74 22.59
C LYS A 138 -5.14 10.25 22.97
N LEU A 139 -4.41 9.75 21.99
CA LEU A 139 -3.07 9.17 22.13
C LEU A 139 -2.05 9.97 21.29
N THR A 140 -2.37 11.22 20.95
CA THR A 140 -1.49 12.08 20.15
C THR A 140 -0.14 12.25 20.85
N GLY A 141 0.94 12.00 20.11
CA GLY A 141 2.31 12.07 20.63
C GLY A 141 2.65 11.03 21.70
N ALA A 142 1.81 10.02 21.94
CA ALA A 142 2.06 9.00 22.95
C ALA A 142 3.18 8.04 22.53
N HIS A 143 3.99 7.60 23.50
CA HIS A 143 4.99 6.57 23.30
C HIS A 143 4.41 5.18 23.56
N LEU A 144 4.06 4.46 22.50
CA LEU A 144 3.36 3.17 22.51
C LEU A 144 4.21 2.02 21.96
N ALA A 145 5.53 2.21 21.88
CA ALA A 145 6.44 1.23 21.32
C ALA A 145 6.33 -0.13 22.05
N GLY A 146 6.20 -1.21 21.28
CA GLY A 146 6.05 -2.57 21.80
C GLY A 146 4.76 -2.86 22.59
N CYS A 147 3.78 -1.95 22.59
CA CYS A 147 2.46 -2.24 23.14
C CYS A 147 1.73 -3.33 22.33
N SER A 148 0.78 -3.99 22.96
CA SER A 148 -0.14 -4.92 22.29
C SER A 148 -1.59 -4.49 22.49
N PHE A 149 -2.32 -4.36 21.40
CA PHE A 149 -3.77 -4.20 21.36
C PHE A 149 -4.37 -5.46 20.77
N TYR A 150 -5.17 -6.17 21.56
CA TYR A 150 -5.86 -7.38 21.16
C TYR A 150 -7.34 -7.26 21.44
N GLN A 151 -8.18 -7.45 20.42
CA GLN A 151 -9.65 -7.36 20.55
C GLN A 151 -10.13 -6.03 21.16
N CYS A 152 -9.44 -4.94 20.85
CA CYS A 152 -9.80 -3.61 21.31
C CYS A 152 -10.64 -2.85 20.28
N ASP A 153 -11.50 -1.96 20.77
CA ASP A 153 -12.22 -1.00 19.94
C ASP A 153 -11.52 0.36 20.00
N LEU A 154 -10.82 0.71 18.92
CA LEU A 154 -10.06 1.96 18.74
C LEU A 154 -10.77 2.90 17.76
N GLU A 155 -12.08 2.74 17.55
CA GLU A 155 -12.84 3.60 16.64
C GLU A 155 -12.68 5.08 17.02
N ASP A 156 -12.36 5.90 16.01
CA ASP A 156 -12.09 7.34 16.12
C ASP A 156 -10.94 7.72 17.09
N ALA A 157 -10.08 6.77 17.47
CA ALA A 157 -8.93 7.07 18.31
C ALA A 157 -7.90 7.96 17.58
N GLU A 158 -7.32 8.91 18.30
CA GLU A 158 -6.36 9.89 17.79
C GLU A 158 -4.92 9.49 18.16
N LEU A 159 -4.23 8.78 17.28
CA LEU A 159 -2.83 8.34 17.44
C LEU A 159 -1.85 9.15 16.57
N ALA A 160 -2.20 10.37 16.18
CA ALA A 160 -1.31 11.23 15.40
C ALA A 160 0.03 11.48 16.12
N GLU A 161 1.13 11.50 15.38
CA GLU A 161 2.49 11.77 15.88
C GLU A 161 2.96 10.82 17.01
N SER A 162 2.25 9.70 17.23
CA SER A 162 2.61 8.71 18.23
C SER A 162 3.77 7.82 17.77
N ASN A 163 4.47 7.22 18.74
CA ASN A 163 5.47 6.21 18.46
C ASN A 163 4.86 4.81 18.65
N LEU A 164 4.66 4.09 17.55
CA LEU A 164 4.09 2.74 17.49
C LEU A 164 5.11 1.70 17.04
N GLN A 165 6.39 1.96 17.29
CA GLN A 165 7.46 1.05 16.89
C GLN A 165 7.26 -0.35 17.51
N GLY A 166 7.17 -1.37 16.68
CA GLY A 166 6.99 -2.76 17.10
C GLY A 166 5.66 -3.04 17.80
N THR A 167 4.71 -2.11 17.76
CA THR A 167 3.38 -2.31 18.34
C THR A 167 2.62 -3.38 17.57
N LEU A 168 1.85 -4.20 18.28
CA LEU A 168 0.99 -5.23 17.71
C LEU A 168 -0.46 -4.81 17.85
N ILE A 169 -1.21 -4.77 16.75
CA ILE A 169 -2.65 -4.56 16.73
C ILE A 169 -3.31 -5.76 16.08
N ASN A 170 -4.09 -6.51 16.85
CA ASN A 170 -4.69 -7.76 16.39
C ASN A 170 -6.17 -7.84 16.77
N GLU A 171 -7.00 -8.23 15.79
CA GLU A 171 -8.45 -8.41 15.99
C GLU A 171 -9.15 -7.16 16.54
N CYS A 172 -8.65 -5.96 16.18
CA CYS A 172 -9.17 -4.68 16.66
C CYS A 172 -10.08 -3.98 15.63
N ILE A 173 -10.87 -3.02 16.11
CA ILE A 173 -11.62 -2.08 15.28
C ILE A 173 -10.81 -0.78 15.20
N LEU A 174 -10.35 -0.40 14.01
CA LEU A 174 -9.58 0.84 13.76
C LEU A 174 -10.35 1.80 12.86
N ARG A 175 -11.69 1.78 12.95
CA ARG A 175 -12.55 2.61 12.11
C ARG A 175 -12.30 4.09 12.38
N GLY A 176 -11.97 4.87 11.34
CA GLY A 176 -11.70 6.30 11.49
C GLY A 176 -10.48 6.65 12.35
N THR A 177 -9.69 5.66 12.79
CA THR A 177 -8.51 5.89 13.63
C THR A 177 -7.45 6.72 12.87
N VAL A 178 -6.83 7.67 13.56
CA VAL A 178 -5.89 8.63 12.94
C VAL A 178 -4.47 8.35 13.39
N LEU A 179 -3.61 7.92 12.47
CA LEU A 179 -2.16 7.65 12.62
C LEU A 179 -1.30 8.66 11.85
N HIS A 180 -1.80 9.89 11.65
CA HIS A 180 -1.11 10.88 10.83
C HIS A 180 0.25 11.26 11.44
N GLY A 181 1.32 11.22 10.65
CA GLY A 181 2.67 11.54 11.14
C GLY A 181 3.22 10.57 12.18
N ALA A 182 2.56 9.44 12.46
CA ALA A 182 3.02 8.46 13.44
C ALA A 182 4.28 7.73 12.97
N GLN A 183 5.09 7.28 13.94
CA GLN A 183 6.21 6.38 13.70
C GLN A 183 5.71 4.93 13.75
N VAL A 184 5.81 4.21 12.64
CA VAL A 184 5.17 2.90 12.44
C VAL A 184 6.16 1.78 12.09
N ASP A 185 7.43 1.95 12.49
CA ASP A 185 8.49 0.96 12.31
C ASP A 185 8.09 -0.39 12.90
N GLN A 186 8.03 -1.43 12.07
CA GLN A 186 7.63 -2.79 12.47
C GLN A 186 6.25 -2.86 13.16
N LEU A 187 5.36 -1.88 12.93
CA LEU A 187 3.97 -1.97 13.34
C LEU A 187 3.30 -3.12 12.58
N VAL A 188 2.61 -4.00 13.31
CA VAL A 188 1.87 -5.11 12.72
C VAL A 188 0.39 -4.98 13.04
N ILE A 189 -0.42 -4.78 12.01
CA ILE A 189 -1.88 -4.75 12.10
C ILE A 189 -2.44 -5.99 11.40
N THR A 190 -3.11 -6.84 12.16
CA THR A 190 -3.59 -8.14 11.70
C THR A 190 -5.06 -8.36 12.06
N LYS A 191 -5.84 -8.96 11.15
CA LYS A 191 -7.25 -9.32 11.40
C LYS A 191 -8.13 -8.18 11.93
N SER A 192 -7.78 -6.94 11.60
CA SER A 192 -8.42 -5.75 12.15
C SER A 192 -9.25 -5.06 11.07
N ASP A 193 -10.23 -4.27 11.48
CA ASP A 193 -11.02 -3.44 10.59
C ASP A 193 -10.32 -2.09 10.39
N LEU A 194 -9.87 -1.79 9.18
CA LEU A 194 -9.07 -0.61 8.83
C LEU A 194 -9.89 0.48 8.12
N ALA A 195 -11.23 0.38 8.12
CA ALA A 195 -12.04 1.31 7.35
C ALA A 195 -11.84 2.77 7.82
N GLY A 196 -11.41 3.66 6.92
CA GLY A 196 -11.09 5.05 7.24
C GLY A 196 -9.82 5.24 8.08
N LEU A 197 -9.00 4.20 8.26
CA LEU A 197 -7.71 4.32 8.94
C LEU A 197 -6.81 5.30 8.19
N GLY A 198 -6.30 6.31 8.90
CA GLY A 198 -5.55 7.39 8.29
C GLY A 198 -4.08 7.40 8.67
N LEU A 199 -3.19 7.06 7.75
CA LEU A 199 -1.72 7.01 7.89
C LEU A 199 -1.02 8.15 7.13
N ARG A 200 -1.71 9.28 6.90
CA ARG A 200 -1.14 10.42 6.16
C ARG A 200 0.18 10.86 6.74
N ARG A 201 1.23 10.95 5.91
CA ARG A 201 2.59 11.36 6.32
C ARG A 201 3.19 10.51 7.46
N ALA A 202 2.63 9.33 7.76
CA ALA A 202 3.24 8.38 8.70
C ALA A 202 4.58 7.91 8.13
N GLY A 203 5.53 7.63 9.02
CA GLY A 203 6.89 7.22 8.65
C GLY A 203 7.27 5.94 9.37
N GLY A 204 7.83 4.96 8.67
CA GLY A 204 8.36 3.78 9.34
C GLY A 204 8.76 2.63 8.44
N GLU A 205 9.79 1.95 8.90
CA GLU A 205 10.32 0.68 8.42
C GLU A 205 9.40 -0.54 8.52
N GLY A 206 8.84 -1.09 7.45
CA GLY A 206 8.30 -2.45 7.47
C GLY A 206 6.94 -2.61 8.15
N LEU A 207 6.10 -1.57 8.09
CA LEU A 207 4.69 -1.65 8.44
C LEU A 207 4.04 -2.85 7.74
N THR A 208 3.29 -3.65 8.50
CA THR A 208 2.62 -4.85 8.00
C THR A 208 1.13 -4.77 8.26
N LEU A 209 0.35 -4.73 7.18
CA LEU A 209 -1.11 -4.79 7.18
C LEU A 209 -1.53 -6.14 6.60
N GLN A 210 -2.19 -6.98 7.41
CA GLN A 210 -2.49 -8.36 7.02
C GLN A 210 -3.88 -8.82 7.41
N ARG A 211 -4.55 -9.52 6.48
CA ARG A 211 -5.85 -10.15 6.69
C ARG A 211 -6.88 -9.19 7.28
N ALA A 212 -6.89 -7.95 6.80
CA ALA A 212 -7.84 -6.94 7.25
C ALA A 212 -9.28 -7.41 7.03
N VAL A 213 -10.17 -7.10 7.97
CA VAL A 213 -11.61 -7.40 7.82
C VAL A 213 -12.24 -6.49 6.75
N GLY A 214 -11.80 -5.23 6.72
CA GLY A 214 -12.10 -4.25 5.69
C GLY A 214 -11.02 -3.16 5.69
N ALA A 215 -10.89 -2.45 4.56
CA ALA A 215 -9.93 -1.36 4.40
C ALA A 215 -10.47 -0.24 3.51
N ASP A 216 -11.80 -0.07 3.50
CA ASP A 216 -12.44 1.00 2.75
C ASP A 216 -11.94 2.36 3.22
N ASP A 217 -11.67 3.27 2.29
CA ASP A 217 -11.18 4.62 2.60
C ASP A 217 -9.85 4.67 3.38
N LEU A 218 -9.06 3.58 3.37
CA LEU A 218 -7.69 3.56 3.92
C LEU A 218 -6.84 4.65 3.24
N ASP A 219 -6.17 5.47 4.05
CA ASP A 219 -5.44 6.63 3.58
C ASP A 219 -3.95 6.58 3.92
N LEU A 220 -3.13 6.33 2.91
CA LEU A 220 -1.67 6.26 2.94
C LEU A 220 -1.02 7.49 2.26
N THR A 221 -1.78 8.57 2.05
CA THR A 221 -1.31 9.74 1.28
C THR A 221 -0.04 10.34 1.89
N ASP A 222 0.98 10.56 1.04
CA ASP A 222 2.29 11.11 1.40
C ASP A 222 3.02 10.37 2.54
N ALA A 223 2.63 9.12 2.84
CA ALA A 223 3.31 8.32 3.84
C ALA A 223 4.67 7.84 3.32
N ASN A 224 5.64 7.68 4.23
CA ASN A 224 6.95 7.12 3.95
C ASN A 224 7.08 5.74 4.61
N LEU A 225 6.75 4.70 3.84
CA LEU A 225 6.59 3.33 4.31
C LEU A 225 7.42 2.33 3.47
N PRO A 226 8.77 2.39 3.52
CA PRO A 226 9.62 1.39 2.89
C PRO A 226 9.29 -0.01 3.43
N ARG A 227 9.34 -1.02 2.56
CA ARG A 227 9.02 -2.42 2.89
C ARG A 227 7.61 -2.61 3.48
N LEU A 228 6.67 -1.73 3.15
CA LEU A 228 5.25 -1.91 3.47
C LEU A 228 4.77 -3.26 2.94
N ARG A 229 4.09 -4.04 3.78
CA ARG A 229 3.44 -5.29 3.39
C ARG A 229 1.94 -5.15 3.52
N MET A 230 1.25 -5.39 2.41
CA MET A 230 -0.20 -5.49 2.33
C MET A 230 -0.54 -6.91 1.88
N ALA A 231 -1.11 -7.73 2.75
CA ALA A 231 -1.49 -9.10 2.38
C ALA A 231 -2.92 -9.46 2.79
N GLY A 232 -3.71 -10.00 1.86
CA GLY A 232 -5.07 -10.42 2.13
C GLY A 232 -6.00 -9.25 2.51
N ILE A 233 -5.76 -8.07 1.95
CA ILE A 233 -6.55 -6.85 2.21
C ILE A 233 -7.61 -6.69 1.13
N ARG A 234 -8.83 -6.36 1.55
CA ARG A 234 -9.92 -5.97 0.67
C ARG A 234 -10.45 -4.60 1.09
N GLY A 235 -10.56 -3.68 0.14
CA GLY A 235 -11.11 -2.36 0.42
C GLY A 235 -11.21 -1.50 -0.83
N GLU A 236 -12.16 -0.58 -0.84
CA GLU A 236 -12.36 0.39 -1.91
C GLU A 236 -11.87 1.78 -1.52
N ARG A 237 -11.66 2.66 -2.52
CA ARG A 237 -11.30 4.07 -2.31
C ARG A 237 -10.03 4.27 -1.48
N ILE A 238 -9.09 3.34 -1.58
CA ILE A 238 -7.78 3.43 -0.91
C ILE A 238 -6.96 4.53 -1.59
N ARG A 239 -6.50 5.49 -0.80
CA ARG A 239 -5.70 6.63 -1.28
C ARG A 239 -4.26 6.45 -0.86
N ALA A 240 -3.33 6.45 -1.80
CA ALA A 240 -1.90 6.31 -1.60
C ALA A 240 -1.12 7.27 -2.52
N VAL A 241 -1.69 8.45 -2.76
CA VAL A 241 -1.08 9.51 -3.57
C VAL A 241 0.24 9.93 -2.94
N GLY A 242 1.32 9.97 -3.72
CA GLY A 242 2.63 10.38 -3.23
C GLY A 242 3.26 9.41 -2.22
N LEU A 243 2.70 8.21 -2.04
CA LEU A 243 3.25 7.18 -1.15
C LEU A 243 4.70 6.86 -1.54
N HIS A 244 5.62 6.94 -0.57
CA HIS A 244 6.96 6.40 -0.71
C HIS A 244 7.03 5.02 -0.09
N ALA A 245 6.99 3.98 -0.90
CA ALA A 245 7.00 2.59 -0.46
C ALA A 245 7.89 1.73 -1.37
N THR A 246 9.21 1.93 -1.25
CA THR A 246 10.19 1.04 -1.90
C THR A 246 10.04 -0.39 -1.37
N ASP A 247 10.16 -1.39 -2.23
CA ASP A 247 9.95 -2.80 -1.92
C ASP A 247 8.56 -3.11 -1.32
N LEU A 248 7.53 -2.32 -1.68
CA LEU A 248 6.14 -2.59 -1.35
C LEU A 248 5.74 -4.02 -1.78
N ASP A 249 5.19 -4.81 -0.87
CA ASP A 249 4.67 -6.15 -1.14
C ASP A 249 3.14 -6.14 -1.07
N VAL A 250 2.48 -6.38 -2.20
CA VAL A 250 1.03 -6.53 -2.31
C VAL A 250 0.72 -7.97 -2.69
N LEU A 251 0.09 -8.72 -1.79
CA LEU A 251 -0.18 -10.15 -1.95
C LEU A 251 -1.64 -10.48 -1.63
N ASP A 252 -2.32 -11.20 -2.52
CA ASP A 252 -3.71 -11.66 -2.31
C ASP A 252 -4.69 -10.52 -1.96
N CYS A 253 -4.47 -9.34 -2.54
CA CYS A 253 -5.24 -8.13 -2.25
C CYS A 253 -6.32 -7.86 -3.31
N VAL A 254 -7.41 -7.22 -2.90
CA VAL A 254 -8.47 -6.71 -3.79
C VAL A 254 -8.67 -5.23 -3.50
N LEU A 255 -8.11 -4.38 -4.36
CA LEU A 255 -7.95 -2.94 -4.17
C LEU A 255 -8.42 -2.17 -5.43
N PRO A 256 -9.71 -2.27 -5.80
CA PRO A 256 -10.24 -1.60 -6.98
C PRO A 256 -10.08 -0.09 -6.85
N GLY A 257 -9.57 0.55 -7.91
CA GLY A 257 -9.40 1.99 -7.99
C GLY A 257 -8.41 2.57 -6.99
N ILE A 258 -7.47 1.77 -6.46
CA ILE A 258 -6.43 2.30 -5.57
C ILE A 258 -5.67 3.44 -6.24
N ASP A 259 -5.52 4.55 -5.52
CA ASP A 259 -4.83 5.72 -6.03
C ASP A 259 -3.36 5.72 -5.61
N LEU A 260 -2.48 5.30 -6.51
CA LEU A 260 -1.01 5.29 -6.37
C LEU A 260 -0.37 6.40 -7.22
N THR A 261 -1.11 7.47 -7.53
CA THR A 261 -0.62 8.59 -8.34
C THR A 261 0.64 9.20 -7.71
N ARG A 262 1.71 9.33 -8.50
CA ARG A 262 3.04 9.82 -8.08
C ARG A 262 3.69 9.01 -6.94
N ALA A 263 3.26 7.77 -6.70
CA ALA A 263 3.88 6.92 -5.69
C ALA A 263 5.30 6.48 -6.13
N ALA A 264 6.21 6.40 -5.17
CA ALA A 264 7.54 5.85 -5.35
C ALA A 264 7.55 4.38 -4.90
N LEU A 265 7.47 3.48 -5.87
CA LEU A 265 7.25 2.03 -5.73
C LEU A 265 8.40 1.22 -6.35
N ALA A 266 9.64 1.73 -6.26
CA ALA A 266 10.81 0.99 -6.76
C ALA A 266 10.90 -0.38 -6.06
N GLY A 267 11.12 -1.45 -6.82
CA GLY A 267 11.16 -2.83 -6.30
C GLY A 267 9.80 -3.39 -5.85
N VAL A 268 8.68 -2.75 -6.18
CA VAL A 268 7.34 -3.24 -5.81
C VAL A 268 7.10 -4.66 -6.29
N ARG A 269 6.42 -5.46 -5.46
CA ARG A 269 6.00 -6.83 -5.77
C ARG A 269 4.49 -6.94 -5.62
N ILE A 270 3.78 -7.06 -6.74
CA ILE A 270 2.33 -7.28 -6.78
C ILE A 270 2.08 -8.71 -7.22
N ARG A 271 1.44 -9.53 -6.39
CA ARG A 271 1.22 -10.95 -6.65
C ARG A 271 -0.20 -11.35 -6.30
N SER A 272 -0.81 -12.18 -7.15
CA SER A 272 -2.13 -12.77 -6.89
C SER A 272 -3.20 -11.76 -6.49
N SER A 273 -3.11 -10.53 -7.03
CA SER A 273 -3.90 -9.38 -6.56
C SER A 273 -4.74 -8.77 -7.66
N ALA A 274 -5.90 -8.22 -7.29
CA ALA A 274 -6.82 -7.52 -8.17
C ALA A 274 -6.85 -6.03 -7.83
N LEU A 275 -6.35 -5.20 -8.75
CA LEU A 275 -6.33 -3.74 -8.67
C LEU A 275 -6.94 -3.13 -9.94
N PRO A 276 -8.17 -3.50 -10.35
CA PRO A 276 -8.79 -2.94 -11.54
C PRO A 276 -8.97 -1.42 -11.36
N GLY A 277 -8.69 -0.65 -12.41
CA GLY A 277 -8.78 0.80 -12.38
C GLY A 277 -7.75 1.50 -11.48
N ALA A 278 -6.69 0.81 -11.06
CA ALA A 278 -5.62 1.44 -10.27
C ALA A 278 -5.03 2.67 -10.97
N LEU A 279 -4.79 3.74 -10.22
CA LEU A 279 -4.22 4.98 -10.72
C LEU A 279 -2.72 5.00 -10.39
N LEU A 280 -1.86 4.93 -11.39
CA LEU A 280 -0.39 4.87 -11.31
C LEU A 280 0.26 6.02 -12.08
N ASN A 281 -0.48 7.10 -12.31
CA ASN A 281 -0.02 8.24 -13.11
C ASN A 281 1.22 8.88 -12.48
N GLY A 282 2.29 8.97 -13.26
CA GLY A 282 3.59 9.47 -12.79
C GLY A 282 4.23 8.64 -11.66
N ALA A 283 3.75 7.43 -11.38
CA ALA A 283 4.36 6.55 -10.38
C ALA A 283 5.69 5.98 -10.88
N THR A 284 6.56 5.60 -9.94
CA THR A 284 7.85 4.96 -10.24
C THR A 284 7.82 3.51 -9.78
N LEU A 285 7.97 2.55 -10.69
CA LEU A 285 7.93 1.11 -10.46
C LEU A 285 9.23 0.41 -10.94
N VAL A 286 10.35 1.13 -10.91
CA VAL A 286 11.65 0.66 -11.42
C VAL A 286 12.05 -0.64 -10.72
N GLY A 287 12.39 -1.67 -11.51
CA GLY A 287 12.77 -3.00 -11.03
C GLY A 287 11.64 -3.76 -10.31
N GLY A 288 10.39 -3.31 -10.44
CA GLY A 288 9.24 -3.97 -9.86
C GLY A 288 8.87 -5.29 -10.56
N SER A 289 8.01 -6.05 -9.91
CA SER A 289 7.44 -7.29 -10.43
C SER A 289 5.93 -7.35 -10.17
N ILE A 290 5.17 -7.69 -11.21
CA ILE A 290 3.74 -7.95 -11.16
C ILE A 290 3.50 -9.35 -11.70
N SER A 291 2.84 -10.23 -10.95
CA SER A 291 2.56 -11.60 -11.40
C SER A 291 1.19 -12.09 -10.98
N ALA A 292 0.54 -12.88 -11.83
CA ALA A 292 -0.76 -13.49 -11.53
C ALA A 292 -1.79 -12.47 -11.03
N SER A 293 -1.78 -11.25 -11.58
CA SER A 293 -2.53 -10.10 -11.06
C SER A 293 -3.38 -9.44 -12.14
N SER A 294 -4.44 -8.75 -11.71
CA SER A 294 -5.33 -8.01 -12.60
C SER A 294 -5.25 -6.52 -12.31
N LEU A 295 -4.90 -5.73 -13.32
CA LEU A 295 -4.87 -4.27 -13.32
C LEU A 295 -5.63 -3.73 -14.56
N VAL A 296 -6.74 -4.39 -14.90
CA VAL A 296 -7.59 -4.00 -16.03
C VAL A 296 -8.06 -2.55 -15.88
N GLY A 297 -7.96 -1.75 -16.94
CA GLY A 297 -8.36 -0.34 -16.97
C GLY A 297 -7.51 0.58 -16.07
N SER A 298 -6.34 0.10 -15.63
CA SER A 298 -5.42 0.92 -14.84
C SER A 298 -4.82 2.07 -15.67
N ARG A 299 -4.41 3.15 -15.00
CA ARG A 299 -3.84 4.34 -15.63
C ARG A 299 -2.39 4.52 -15.22
N TRP A 300 -1.50 4.66 -16.18
CA TRP A 300 -0.04 4.66 -16.06
C TRP A 300 0.58 5.82 -16.82
N GLU A 301 -0.20 6.88 -17.08
CA GLU A 301 0.27 7.99 -17.88
C GLU A 301 1.56 8.57 -17.28
N LEU A 302 2.62 8.64 -18.10
CA LEU A 302 3.95 9.13 -17.70
C LEU A 302 4.62 8.37 -16.54
N ALA A 303 4.19 7.14 -16.24
CA ALA A 303 4.84 6.31 -15.23
C ALA A 303 6.25 5.88 -15.66
N GLN A 304 7.11 5.62 -14.68
CA GLN A 304 8.48 5.14 -14.88
C GLN A 304 8.59 3.69 -14.41
N ALA A 305 8.80 2.76 -15.34
CA ALA A 305 8.74 1.32 -15.14
C ALA A 305 9.96 0.62 -15.78
N GLU A 306 11.15 1.20 -15.65
CA GLU A 306 12.38 0.59 -16.17
C GLU A 306 12.67 -0.74 -15.47
N ASN A 307 13.02 -1.76 -16.25
CA ASN A 307 13.20 -3.14 -15.78
C ASN A 307 11.97 -3.69 -15.03
N LEU A 308 10.77 -3.20 -15.31
CA LEU A 308 9.53 -3.78 -14.78
C LEU A 308 9.31 -5.16 -15.37
N HIS A 309 8.97 -6.12 -14.52
CA HIS A 309 8.63 -7.47 -14.90
C HIS A 309 7.13 -7.72 -14.68
N VAL A 310 6.41 -8.15 -15.70
CA VAL A 310 4.98 -8.48 -15.65
C VAL A 310 4.76 -9.87 -16.23
N PHE A 311 4.16 -10.77 -15.46
CA PHE A 311 3.96 -12.17 -15.84
C PHE A 311 2.51 -12.61 -15.59
N GLU A 312 1.91 -13.34 -16.53
CA GLU A 312 0.62 -14.03 -16.33
C GLU A 312 -0.45 -13.10 -15.73
N SER A 313 -0.56 -11.88 -16.26
CA SER A 313 -1.36 -10.80 -15.67
C SER A 313 -2.28 -10.15 -16.68
N ALA A 314 -3.35 -9.53 -16.20
CA ALA A 314 -4.32 -8.83 -17.05
C ALA A 314 -4.16 -7.31 -16.89
N LEU A 315 -3.85 -6.61 -17.97
CA LEU A 315 -3.73 -5.16 -18.08
C LEU A 315 -4.54 -4.65 -19.29
N ALA A 316 -5.63 -5.34 -19.62
CA ALA A 316 -6.57 -4.95 -20.64
C ALA A 316 -7.04 -3.51 -20.45
N GLU A 317 -7.18 -2.77 -21.55
CA GLU A 317 -7.65 -1.39 -21.58
C GLU A 317 -6.85 -0.42 -20.68
N ALA A 318 -5.63 -0.79 -20.28
CA ALA A 318 -4.80 0.08 -19.47
C ALA A 318 -4.34 1.30 -20.28
N GLY A 319 -4.45 2.49 -19.68
CA GLY A 319 -3.88 3.72 -20.22
C GLY A 319 -2.40 3.79 -19.86
N MET A 320 -1.50 3.68 -20.84
CA MET A 320 -0.04 3.67 -20.66
C MET A 320 0.66 4.69 -21.57
N ARG A 321 -0.04 5.76 -21.92
CA ARG A 321 0.49 6.82 -22.79
C ARG A 321 1.74 7.46 -22.18
N GLY A 322 2.82 7.49 -22.96
CA GLY A 322 4.11 8.04 -22.53
C GLY A 322 4.81 7.25 -21.41
N LEU A 323 4.40 6.00 -21.15
CA LEU A 323 5.06 5.11 -20.20
C LEU A 323 6.55 4.95 -20.56
N THR A 324 7.44 5.06 -19.58
CA THR A 324 8.87 4.72 -19.76
C THR A 324 9.16 3.35 -19.17
N ALA A 325 9.20 2.31 -20.02
CA ALA A 325 9.39 0.91 -19.62
C ALA A 325 10.57 0.27 -20.37
N ARG A 326 11.75 0.90 -20.29
CA ARG A 326 12.98 0.38 -20.90
C ARG A 326 13.38 -0.95 -20.28
N CYS A 327 13.79 -1.90 -21.10
CA CYS A 327 14.17 -3.26 -20.68
C CYS A 327 13.07 -3.99 -19.89
N ALA A 328 11.81 -3.55 -19.98
CA ALA A 328 10.71 -4.22 -19.31
C ALA A 328 10.40 -5.57 -19.95
N VAL A 329 9.93 -6.51 -19.15
CA VAL A 329 9.55 -7.85 -19.57
C VAL A 329 8.08 -8.04 -19.29
N PHE A 330 7.29 -8.20 -20.34
CA PHE A 330 5.91 -8.63 -20.29
C PHE A 330 5.84 -10.02 -20.89
N ARG A 331 5.44 -11.01 -20.08
CA ARG A 331 5.22 -12.38 -20.54
C ARG A 331 3.85 -12.91 -20.18
N ASP A 332 3.17 -13.47 -21.16
CA ASP A 332 1.81 -14.00 -21.02
C ASP A 332 0.85 -12.97 -20.38
N VAL A 333 0.92 -11.73 -20.86
CA VAL A 333 0.13 -10.60 -20.37
C VAL A 333 -0.97 -10.27 -21.37
N ASP A 334 -2.18 -10.02 -20.87
CA ASP A 334 -3.26 -9.45 -21.66
C ASP A 334 -3.22 -7.93 -21.63
N LEU A 335 -2.88 -7.32 -22.76
CA LEU A 335 -2.89 -5.87 -23.02
C LEU A 335 -3.88 -5.53 -24.14
N HIS A 336 -4.96 -6.32 -24.34
CA HIS A 336 -5.93 -5.97 -25.37
C HIS A 336 -6.52 -4.57 -25.13
N GLY A 337 -6.63 -3.77 -26.18
CA GLY A 337 -7.14 -2.41 -26.13
C GLY A 337 -6.31 -1.42 -25.30
N ALA A 338 -5.12 -1.78 -24.82
CA ALA A 338 -4.28 -0.88 -24.04
C ALA A 338 -3.76 0.29 -24.91
N ASP A 339 -3.61 1.47 -24.30
CA ASP A 339 -3.01 2.65 -24.94
C ASP A 339 -1.54 2.78 -24.53
N LEU A 340 -0.64 2.26 -25.36
CA LEU A 340 0.81 2.40 -25.26
C LEU A 340 1.34 3.51 -26.19
N SER A 341 0.52 4.47 -26.59
CA SER A 341 0.96 5.56 -27.47
C SER A 341 2.11 6.35 -26.84
N GLU A 342 3.12 6.67 -27.66
CA GLU A 342 4.32 7.40 -27.24
C GLU A 342 5.14 6.70 -26.13
N ALA A 343 4.86 5.43 -25.82
CA ALA A 343 5.59 4.69 -24.79
C ALA A 343 7.04 4.39 -25.22
N ASN A 344 7.97 4.44 -24.25
CA ASN A 344 9.36 4.05 -24.45
C ASN A 344 9.58 2.61 -23.96
N LEU A 345 9.60 1.68 -24.91
CA LEU A 345 9.77 0.25 -24.75
C LEU A 345 11.13 -0.23 -25.32
N TYR A 346 12.16 0.63 -25.25
CA TYR A 346 13.52 0.30 -25.67
C TYR A 346 14.00 -1.00 -25.03
N ARG A 347 14.42 -1.98 -25.85
CA ARG A 347 14.85 -3.33 -25.42
C ARG A 347 13.81 -4.10 -24.59
N ALA A 348 12.53 -3.75 -24.67
CA ALA A 348 11.48 -4.48 -23.98
C ALA A 348 11.27 -5.87 -24.61
N MET A 349 10.78 -6.81 -23.80
CA MET A 349 10.36 -8.14 -24.23
C MET A 349 8.86 -8.28 -24.02
N LEU A 350 8.11 -8.50 -25.10
CA LEU A 350 6.66 -8.69 -25.11
C LEU A 350 6.39 -10.09 -25.69
N THR A 351 6.34 -11.13 -24.85
CA THR A 351 6.41 -12.52 -25.32
C THR A 351 5.41 -13.45 -24.67
N GLY A 352 4.70 -14.27 -25.45
CA GLY A 352 3.91 -15.39 -24.91
C GLY A 352 4.56 -16.76 -25.10
N ASP A 353 4.20 -17.74 -24.26
CA ASP A 353 4.43 -19.17 -24.50
C ASP A 353 3.14 -20.01 -24.31
N PRO A 354 2.42 -20.38 -25.39
CA PRO A 354 2.74 -20.12 -26.80
C PRO A 354 2.66 -18.61 -27.12
N PRO A 355 3.24 -18.11 -28.23
CA PRO A 355 3.29 -16.68 -28.57
C PRO A 355 1.96 -15.90 -28.46
N ARG A 356 0.82 -16.58 -28.61
CA ARG A 356 -0.52 -15.99 -28.43
C ARG A 356 -0.94 -15.77 -26.96
N GLY A 357 -0.18 -16.28 -26.00
CA GLY A 357 -0.37 -16.01 -24.57
C GLY A 357 -0.14 -14.54 -24.21
N MET A 358 0.64 -13.82 -25.03
CA MET A 358 0.77 -12.37 -24.96
C MET A 358 -0.22 -11.71 -25.94
N SER A 359 -1.17 -10.93 -25.42
CA SER A 359 -2.22 -10.27 -26.20
C SER A 359 -2.00 -8.75 -26.22
N LEU A 360 -1.98 -8.16 -27.41
CA LEU A 360 -1.96 -6.73 -27.71
C LEU A 360 -3.06 -6.40 -28.74
N ARG A 361 -4.14 -7.20 -28.78
CA ARG A 361 -5.22 -7.06 -29.76
C ARG A 361 -5.85 -5.67 -29.66
N GLY A 362 -5.89 -4.95 -30.77
CA GLY A 362 -6.45 -3.59 -30.83
C GLY A 362 -5.73 -2.56 -29.94
N ALA A 363 -4.56 -2.87 -29.40
CA ALA A 363 -3.78 -1.91 -28.62
C ALA A 363 -3.23 -0.80 -29.53
N SER A 364 -3.09 0.41 -28.99
CA SER A 364 -2.39 1.50 -29.68
C SER A 364 -0.95 1.59 -29.20
N LEU A 365 0.00 1.45 -30.11
CA LEU A 365 1.44 1.69 -29.95
C LEU A 365 1.89 2.86 -30.84
N SER A 366 0.97 3.75 -31.20
CA SER A 366 1.27 4.87 -32.11
C SER A 366 2.42 5.71 -31.55
N GLY A 367 3.45 5.94 -32.38
CA GLY A 367 4.64 6.70 -31.99
C GLY A 367 5.52 6.07 -30.90
N ALA A 368 5.26 4.82 -30.48
CA ALA A 368 6.06 4.17 -29.45
C ALA A 368 7.50 3.86 -29.91
N ILE A 369 8.42 3.71 -28.95
CA ILE A 369 9.81 3.32 -29.18
C ILE A 369 9.97 1.85 -28.84
N LEU A 370 10.11 1.00 -29.85
CA LEU A 370 10.37 -0.45 -29.77
C LEU A 370 11.79 -0.80 -30.24
N VAL A 371 12.73 0.15 -30.18
CA VAL A 371 14.10 -0.08 -30.65
C VAL A 371 14.73 -1.24 -29.86
N GLN A 372 15.25 -2.23 -30.58
CA GLN A 372 15.79 -3.49 -30.03
C GLN A 372 14.80 -4.32 -29.18
N ALA A 373 13.50 -4.07 -29.30
CA ALA A 373 12.49 -4.86 -28.60
C ALA A 373 12.32 -6.25 -29.23
N TYR A 374 11.89 -7.22 -28.43
CA TYR A 374 11.53 -8.56 -28.88
C TYR A 374 10.04 -8.80 -28.66
N LEU A 375 9.31 -9.10 -29.74
CA LEU A 375 7.88 -9.31 -29.76
C LEU A 375 7.56 -10.73 -30.25
N ALA A 376 6.76 -11.44 -29.47
CA ALA A 376 6.13 -12.70 -29.81
C ALA A 376 4.72 -12.68 -29.20
N ALA A 377 3.80 -11.99 -29.87
CA ALA A 377 2.49 -11.61 -29.34
C ALA A 377 1.40 -11.59 -30.43
N ASP A 378 0.13 -11.65 -30.00
CA ASP A 378 -1.04 -11.35 -30.82
C ASP A 378 -1.26 -9.83 -30.88
N LEU A 379 -0.99 -9.23 -32.04
CA LEU A 379 -1.16 -7.80 -32.33
C LEU A 379 -2.33 -7.58 -33.31
N HIS A 380 -3.31 -8.48 -33.35
CA HIS A 380 -4.44 -8.37 -34.26
C HIS A 380 -5.16 -7.03 -34.14
N GLY A 381 -5.26 -6.28 -35.24
CA GLY A 381 -5.90 -4.97 -35.29
C GLY A 381 -5.19 -3.87 -34.50
N ALA A 382 -3.96 -4.09 -34.02
CA ALA A 382 -3.20 -3.09 -33.28
C ALA A 382 -2.79 -1.90 -34.18
N ASP A 383 -2.71 -0.72 -33.58
CA ASP A 383 -2.22 0.50 -34.21
C ASP A 383 -0.74 0.71 -33.87
N LEU A 384 0.15 0.50 -34.83
CA LEU A 384 1.59 0.73 -34.74
C LEU A 384 2.03 1.89 -35.65
N THR A 385 1.14 2.85 -35.92
CA THR A 385 1.45 4.00 -36.78
C THR A 385 2.63 4.80 -36.23
N GLY A 386 3.61 5.11 -37.09
CA GLY A 386 4.78 5.90 -36.71
C GLY A 386 5.70 5.27 -35.66
N VAL A 387 5.54 3.98 -35.33
CA VAL A 387 6.36 3.31 -34.32
C VAL A 387 7.83 3.28 -34.75
N ASN A 388 8.75 3.49 -33.80
CA ASN A 388 10.18 3.27 -34.03
C ASN A 388 10.57 1.87 -33.56
N ALA A 389 10.61 0.92 -34.48
CA ALA A 389 10.95 -0.48 -34.21
C ALA A 389 12.28 -0.88 -34.87
N ALA A 390 13.25 0.04 -34.94
CA ALA A 390 14.57 -0.27 -35.47
C ALA A 390 15.26 -1.37 -34.66
N TYR A 391 15.92 -2.31 -35.32
CA TYR A 391 16.60 -3.47 -34.70
C TYR A 391 15.70 -4.38 -33.86
N SER A 392 14.37 -4.24 -33.95
CA SER A 392 13.45 -5.08 -33.21
C SER A 392 13.30 -6.46 -33.85
N ARG A 393 12.76 -7.40 -33.10
CA ARG A 393 12.46 -8.75 -33.59
C ARG A 393 11.00 -9.09 -33.34
N PHE A 394 10.26 -9.32 -34.42
CA PHE A 394 8.93 -9.90 -34.39
C PHE A 394 9.05 -11.37 -34.76
N SER A 395 8.66 -12.26 -33.85
CA SER A 395 8.78 -13.70 -34.03
C SER A 395 7.46 -14.36 -33.67
N GLN A 396 6.89 -15.14 -34.59
CA GLN A 396 5.62 -15.83 -34.38
C GLN A 396 4.47 -14.90 -33.93
N SER A 397 4.51 -13.65 -34.37
CA SER A 397 3.52 -12.63 -34.01
C SER A 397 2.37 -12.60 -35.03
N ASP A 398 1.20 -12.15 -34.59
CA ASP A 398 0.02 -11.98 -35.46
C ASP A 398 -0.25 -10.48 -35.67
N LEU A 399 0.05 -9.94 -36.85
CA LEU A 399 -0.23 -8.55 -37.25
C LEU A 399 -1.46 -8.46 -38.16
N THR A 400 -2.37 -9.44 -38.11
CA THR A 400 -3.57 -9.43 -38.95
C THR A 400 -4.40 -8.17 -38.69
N GLY A 401 -4.68 -7.38 -39.74
CA GLY A 401 -5.44 -6.14 -39.66
C GLY A 401 -4.74 -4.97 -38.93
N ALA A 402 -3.50 -5.15 -38.48
CA ALA A 402 -2.73 -4.11 -37.81
C ALA A 402 -2.33 -2.98 -38.79
N ASP A 403 -1.95 -1.83 -38.24
CA ASP A 403 -1.48 -0.68 -39.01
C ASP A 403 -0.03 -0.31 -38.65
N VAL A 404 0.90 -0.45 -39.59
CA VAL A 404 2.32 -0.08 -39.42
C VAL A 404 2.71 1.12 -40.29
N THR A 405 1.73 1.96 -40.66
CA THR A 405 1.97 3.13 -41.52
C THR A 405 2.98 4.10 -40.90
N GLY A 406 4.01 4.45 -41.65
CA GLY A 406 5.08 5.34 -41.22
C GLY A 406 6.06 4.73 -40.21
N ALA A 407 5.97 3.43 -39.92
CA ALA A 407 6.86 2.77 -38.98
C ALA A 407 8.33 2.79 -39.47
N ALA A 408 9.25 3.06 -38.54
CA ALA A 408 10.68 2.94 -38.77
C ALA A 408 11.14 1.51 -38.43
N LEU A 409 11.31 0.68 -39.46
CA LEU A 409 11.66 -0.74 -39.34
C LEU A 409 13.13 -1.06 -39.64
N PHE A 410 14.03 -0.06 -39.62
CA PHE A 410 15.43 -0.27 -40.02
C PHE A 410 16.08 -1.44 -39.27
N GLN A 411 16.53 -2.44 -40.00
CA GLN A 411 17.13 -3.67 -39.47
C GLN A 411 16.26 -4.46 -38.48
N SER A 412 14.94 -4.30 -38.51
CA SER A 412 14.07 -5.23 -37.79
C SER A 412 14.06 -6.61 -38.44
N ALA A 413 13.71 -7.66 -37.69
CA ALA A 413 13.58 -9.03 -38.19
C ALA A 413 12.19 -9.59 -37.92
N TRP A 414 11.48 -10.00 -38.96
CA TRP A 414 10.16 -10.61 -38.89
C TRP A 414 10.25 -12.08 -39.30
N VAL A 415 9.94 -13.00 -38.39
CA VAL A 415 10.03 -14.45 -38.62
C VAL A 415 8.71 -15.10 -38.23
N LYS A 416 8.06 -15.79 -39.17
CA LYS A 416 6.76 -16.44 -38.95
C LYS A 416 5.68 -15.46 -38.49
N VAL A 417 5.61 -14.28 -39.10
CA VAL A 417 4.67 -13.20 -38.72
C VAL A 417 3.46 -13.20 -39.66
N ASP A 418 2.24 -13.33 -39.12
CA ASP A 418 1.02 -13.22 -39.93
C ASP A 418 0.74 -11.75 -40.27
N CYS A 419 0.59 -11.42 -41.55
CA CYS A 419 0.37 -10.07 -42.04
C CYS A 419 -0.96 -9.95 -42.82
N GLY A 420 -1.93 -10.84 -42.57
CA GLY A 420 -3.24 -10.80 -43.24
C GLY A 420 -3.95 -9.45 -43.08
N GLY A 421 -4.20 -8.73 -44.18
CA GLY A 421 -4.87 -7.42 -44.10
C GLY A 421 -4.07 -6.32 -43.39
N LEU A 422 -2.75 -6.50 -43.21
CA LEU A 422 -1.84 -5.48 -42.67
C LEU A 422 -1.87 -4.21 -43.53
N ARG A 423 -1.93 -3.03 -42.88
CA ARG A 423 -1.72 -1.72 -43.52
C ARG A 423 -0.25 -1.34 -43.38
N ILE A 424 0.44 -1.14 -44.51
CA ILE A 424 1.89 -0.94 -44.56
C ILE A 424 2.29 0.14 -45.57
N ASP A 425 2.12 1.40 -45.17
CA ASP A 425 2.49 2.58 -45.97
C ASP A 425 3.72 3.30 -45.42
N GLY A 426 4.53 3.90 -46.29
CA GLY A 426 5.66 4.76 -45.88
C GLY A 426 6.85 4.06 -45.21
N VAL A 427 6.85 2.73 -45.11
CA VAL A 427 7.95 1.94 -44.52
C VAL A 427 9.15 1.85 -45.47
N LYS A 428 10.36 2.04 -44.96
CA LYS A 428 11.61 1.99 -45.73
C LYS A 428 12.42 0.71 -45.45
N PRO A 429 12.91 -0.01 -46.48
CA PRO A 429 13.90 -1.08 -46.32
C PRO A 429 15.29 -0.53 -45.94
N PRO A 430 16.22 -1.35 -45.39
CA PRO A 430 16.15 -2.81 -45.25
C PRO A 430 15.62 -3.27 -43.88
N PHE A 431 14.85 -4.36 -43.90
CA PHE A 431 14.55 -5.19 -42.74
C PHE A 431 14.36 -6.65 -43.19
N PHE A 432 14.62 -7.59 -42.30
CA PHE A 432 14.61 -9.02 -42.61
C PHE A 432 13.20 -9.60 -42.47
N VAL A 433 12.78 -10.44 -43.42
CA VAL A 433 11.49 -11.15 -43.36
C VAL A 433 11.66 -12.60 -43.76
N ASP A 434 11.02 -13.52 -43.03
CA ASP A 434 10.99 -14.95 -43.32
C ASP A 434 9.63 -15.55 -42.91
N ARG A 435 9.01 -16.32 -43.80
CA ARG A 435 7.69 -16.95 -43.61
C ARG A 435 6.62 -15.98 -43.08
N CYS A 436 6.41 -14.84 -43.75
CA CYS A 436 5.40 -13.85 -43.35
C CYS A 436 4.19 -13.89 -44.31
N PRO A 437 3.17 -14.75 -44.08
CA PRO A 437 1.99 -14.81 -44.94
C PRO A 437 1.24 -13.48 -44.96
N GLY A 438 0.56 -13.15 -46.07
CA GLY A 438 -0.17 -11.89 -46.23
C GLY A 438 0.69 -10.66 -46.55
N LEU A 439 2.01 -10.69 -46.27
CA LEU A 439 2.88 -9.51 -46.45
C LEU A 439 2.97 -9.03 -47.90
N THR A 440 3.13 -9.96 -48.85
CA THR A 440 3.16 -9.63 -50.29
C THR A 440 1.85 -9.01 -50.77
N GLU A 441 0.72 -9.48 -50.25
CA GLU A 441 -0.61 -8.94 -50.58
C GLU A 441 -0.78 -7.54 -50.00
N ALA A 442 -0.39 -7.34 -48.74
CA ALA A 442 -0.42 -6.05 -48.07
C ALA A 442 0.41 -4.99 -48.84
N LEU A 443 1.62 -5.33 -49.26
CA LEU A 443 2.49 -4.44 -50.04
C LEU A 443 1.98 -4.19 -51.47
N ALA A 444 1.30 -5.15 -52.08
CA ALA A 444 0.71 -4.96 -53.40
C ALA A 444 -0.48 -3.99 -53.38
N LYS A 445 -1.24 -3.98 -52.28
CA LYS A 445 -2.40 -3.08 -52.10
C LYS A 445 -2.02 -1.61 -51.93
N THR A 446 -0.84 -1.33 -51.36
CA THR A 446 -0.41 0.05 -51.08
C THR A 446 0.11 0.79 -52.31
N GLY A 447 0.80 0.07 -53.22
CA GLY A 447 1.22 0.62 -54.52
C GLY A 447 2.22 1.78 -54.45
N THR A 448 2.87 2.00 -53.31
CA THR A 448 3.84 3.09 -53.13
C THR A 448 5.23 2.73 -53.68
N PRO A 449 6.08 3.73 -54.03
CA PRO A 449 7.46 3.46 -54.45
C PRO A 449 8.25 2.64 -53.42
N SER A 450 8.07 2.95 -52.12
CA SER A 450 8.71 2.20 -51.03
C SER A 450 8.22 0.75 -50.95
N ALA A 451 6.91 0.51 -51.12
CA ALA A 451 6.35 -0.84 -51.17
C ALA A 451 6.89 -1.63 -52.37
N THR A 452 7.07 -0.99 -53.53
CA THR A 452 7.66 -1.61 -54.72
C THR A 452 9.11 -2.03 -54.50
N VAL A 453 9.91 -1.16 -53.87
CA VAL A 453 11.30 -1.48 -53.51
C VAL A 453 11.35 -2.66 -52.54
N LEU A 454 10.50 -2.65 -51.50
CA LEU A 454 10.44 -3.74 -50.52
C LEU A 454 9.98 -5.06 -51.14
N LEU A 455 8.95 -5.05 -51.99
CA LEU A 455 8.51 -6.24 -52.75
C LEU A 455 9.63 -6.83 -53.59
N SER A 456 10.41 -5.98 -54.28
CA SER A 456 11.55 -6.43 -55.08
C SER A 456 12.65 -7.08 -54.22
N PHE A 457 12.90 -6.52 -53.04
CA PHE A 457 13.85 -7.06 -52.06
C PHE A 457 13.39 -8.43 -51.55
N ILE A 458 12.12 -8.56 -51.13
CA ILE A 458 11.56 -9.82 -50.62
C ILE A 458 11.63 -10.92 -51.67
N ARG A 459 11.30 -10.63 -52.95
CA ARG A 459 11.40 -11.61 -54.04
C ARG A 459 12.83 -12.08 -54.25
N ARG A 460 13.78 -11.15 -54.40
CA ARG A 460 15.20 -11.48 -54.58
C ARG A 460 15.76 -12.29 -53.42
N PHE A 461 15.36 -11.96 -52.19
CA PHE A 461 15.78 -12.69 -51.01
C PHE A 461 15.18 -14.10 -50.96
N ALA A 462 13.90 -14.26 -51.28
CA ALA A 462 13.27 -15.57 -51.38
C ALA A 462 13.89 -16.45 -52.47
N ASP A 463 14.29 -15.86 -53.61
CA ASP A 463 15.01 -16.57 -54.67
C ASP A 463 16.41 -16.98 -54.21
N ALA A 464 17.12 -16.12 -53.47
CA ALA A 464 18.42 -16.43 -52.86
C ALA A 464 18.32 -17.55 -51.80
N LEU A 465 17.20 -17.66 -51.08
CA LEU A 465 16.96 -18.78 -50.16
C LEU A 465 16.62 -20.10 -50.87
N LYS A 466 16.18 -20.05 -52.13
CA LYS A 466 15.84 -21.22 -52.94
C LYS A 466 16.99 -21.68 -53.84
N GLY A 467 17.88 -20.77 -54.21
CA GLY A 467 19.08 -21.04 -55.01
C GLY A 467 20.29 -21.24 -54.12
N GLU A 468 20.80 -22.49 -54.11
CA GLU A 468 22.01 -23.00 -53.43
C GLU A 468 21.76 -23.80 -52.14
N ASP A 469 21.86 -25.13 -52.32
CA ASP A 469 22.03 -26.24 -51.36
C ASP A 469 21.20 -26.29 -50.07
N HIS A 470 20.26 -27.24 -50.07
CA HIS A 470 19.56 -27.76 -48.92
C HIS A 470 20.52 -28.28 -47.83
N GLY A 471 20.74 -27.48 -46.79
CA GLY A 471 21.22 -27.94 -45.50
C GLY A 471 20.15 -27.71 -44.44
N SER A 472 19.43 -28.76 -44.06
CA SER A 472 18.55 -28.75 -42.89
C SER A 472 19.37 -28.74 -41.60
N THR A 473 19.22 -27.69 -40.78
CA THR A 473 19.34 -27.76 -39.31
C THR A 473 18.42 -26.75 -38.67
#